data_AF-A0AAD0W8Q7-F1
#
_entry.id   AF-A0AAD0W8Q7-F1
#
_cell.length_a   1.000
_cell.length_b   1.000
_cell.length_c   1.000
_cell.angle_alpha   90.00
_cell.angle_beta   90.00
_cell.angle_gamma   90.00
#
_symmetry.space_group_name_H-M   'P 1'
#
loop_
_entity.id
_entity.type
_entity.pdbx_description
1 polymer ?
#
loop_
_entity_poly.entity_id
_entity_poly.type
_entity_poly.pdbx_seq_one_letter_code
_entity_poly.pdbx_strand_id
1 'polypeptide(L)'
;MKKSKITTLDVGRDVVCRELTVAEIRALFERPPTDQVDALLLPGISLTELAAMTDLPLEDMAALPPSQLEKVLADCREVNPNFFGMQARLEKLLAAARS
;
A
#
# COMPACT_ATOMS: atom_id res chain seq x y z
N MET A 1 4.86 14.75 -14.12
CA MET A 1 4.68 13.28 -14.14
C MET A 1 4.77 12.78 -12.71
N LYS A 2 3.90 11.84 -12.32
CA LYS A 2 3.97 11.16 -11.03
C LYS A 2 5.25 10.33 -10.95
N LYS A 3 5.89 10.23 -9.78
CA LYS A 3 7.00 9.27 -9.60
C LYS A 3 6.49 7.84 -9.79
N SER A 4 7.36 6.97 -10.29
CA SER A 4 7.05 5.55 -10.43
C SER A 4 8.32 4.71 -10.35
N LYS A 5 8.16 3.45 -9.92
CA LYS A 5 9.22 2.45 -9.86
C LYS A 5 8.66 1.10 -10.27
N ILE A 6 9.48 0.28 -10.94
CA ILE A 6 9.11 -1.09 -11.32
C ILE A 6 9.73 -2.05 -10.30
N THR A 7 8.91 -2.97 -9.80
CA THR A 7 9.30 -4.08 -8.93
C THR A 7 9.10 -5.38 -9.68
N THR A 8 10.17 -6.15 -9.89
CA THR A 8 10.07 -7.49 -10.49
C THR A 8 9.84 -8.52 -9.39
N LEU A 9 8.75 -9.28 -9.50
CA LEU A 9 8.41 -10.40 -8.63
C LEU A 9 9.17 -11.66 -9.04
N ASP A 10 9.36 -12.59 -8.10
CA ASP A 10 10.05 -13.87 -8.35
C ASP A 10 9.30 -14.78 -9.33
N VAL A 11 8.00 -14.50 -9.55
CA VAL A 11 7.17 -15.16 -10.57
C VAL A 11 7.40 -14.60 -11.98
N GLY A 12 8.36 -13.69 -12.16
CA GLY A 12 8.69 -13.08 -13.45
C GLY A 12 7.68 -12.02 -13.92
N ARG A 13 6.88 -11.48 -13.00
CA ARG A 13 5.94 -10.39 -13.26
C ARG A 13 6.52 -9.06 -12.78
N ASP A 14 6.46 -8.05 -13.63
CA ASP A 14 6.74 -6.67 -13.25
C ASP A 14 5.48 -5.99 -12.69
N VAL A 15 5.67 -5.20 -11.63
CA VAL A 15 4.65 -4.39 -10.97
C VAL A 15 5.11 -2.94 -10.95
N VAL A 16 4.26 -2.02 -11.40
CA VAL A 16 4.54 -0.59 -11.45
C VAL A 16 3.96 0.10 -10.22
N CYS A 17 4.82 0.48 -9.28
CA CYS A 17 4.50 1.34 -8.15
C CYS A 17 4.43 2.81 -8.62
N ARG A 18 3.40 3.56 -8.20
CA ARG A 18 3.12 4.93 -8.65
C ARG A 18 2.86 5.86 -7.47
N GLU A 19 3.23 7.12 -7.63
CA GLU A 19 2.98 8.17 -6.64
C GLU A 19 1.49 8.50 -6.58
N LEU A 20 0.95 8.53 -5.37
CA LEU A 20 -0.41 8.95 -5.11
C LEU A 20 -0.52 10.47 -5.08
N THR A 21 -1.56 10.98 -5.72
CA THR A 21 -2.01 12.36 -5.56
C THR A 21 -2.78 12.52 -4.25
N VAL A 22 -2.91 13.76 -3.79
CA VAL A 22 -3.74 14.07 -2.62
C VAL A 22 -5.20 13.63 -2.81
N ALA A 23 -5.73 13.71 -4.04
CA ALA A 23 -7.09 13.26 -4.34
C ALA A 23 -7.24 11.74 -4.19
N GLU A 24 -6.27 10.96 -4.69
CA GLU A 24 -6.24 9.51 -4.52
C GLU A 24 -6.08 9.11 -3.06
N ILE A 25 -5.23 9.82 -2.30
CA ILE A 25 -5.10 9.60 -0.86
C ILE A 25 -6.44 9.84 -0.16
N ARG A 26 -7.15 10.93 -0.46
CA ARG A 26 -8.49 11.18 0.14
C ARG A 26 -9.47 10.06 -0.18
N ALA A 27 -9.51 9.61 -1.44
CA ALA A 27 -10.39 8.53 -1.86
C ALA A 27 -10.08 7.19 -1.14
N LEU A 28 -8.83 6.95 -0.75
CA LEU A 28 -8.47 5.79 0.07
C LEU A 28 -9.07 5.85 1.48
N PHE A 29 -9.10 7.03 2.10
CA PHE A 29 -9.71 7.19 3.43
C PHE A 29 -11.24 7.03 3.43
N GLU A 30 -11.87 7.15 2.26
CA GLU A 30 -13.30 6.90 2.08
C GLU A 30 -13.61 5.41 1.83
N ARG A 31 -12.58 4.58 1.61
CA ARG A 31 -12.70 3.16 1.27
C ARG A 31 -12.12 2.32 2.41
N PRO A 32 -12.96 1.80 3.33
CA PRO A 32 -12.47 0.92 4.37
C PRO A 32 -11.90 -0.38 3.77
N PRO A 33 -10.94 -1.03 4.43
CA PRO A 33 -10.50 -2.38 4.09
C PRO A 33 -11.68 -3.36 4.08
N THR A 34 -11.62 -4.34 3.19
CA THR A 34 -12.70 -5.30 2.94
C THR A 34 -12.81 -6.34 4.05
N ASP A 35 -11.68 -6.80 4.60
CA ASP A 35 -11.61 -7.79 5.68
C ASP A 35 -10.32 -7.61 6.52
N GLN A 36 -10.07 -8.52 7.48
CA GLN A 36 -8.88 -8.44 8.32
C GLN A 36 -7.57 -8.73 7.58
N VAL A 37 -7.61 -9.55 6.52
CA VAL A 37 -6.41 -9.84 5.71
C VAL A 37 -6.05 -8.60 4.91
N ASP A 38 -7.03 -7.97 4.26
CA ASP A 38 -6.87 -6.68 3.60
C ASP A 38 -6.30 -5.64 4.57
N ALA A 39 -6.85 -5.53 5.79
CA ALA A 39 -6.45 -4.52 6.76
C ALA A 39 -5.08 -4.75 7.43
N LEU A 40 -4.68 -6.00 7.67
CA LEU A 40 -3.62 -6.32 8.64
C LEU A 40 -2.48 -7.18 8.09
N LEU A 41 -2.59 -7.73 6.87
CA LEU A 41 -1.57 -8.64 6.34
C LEU A 41 -0.21 -7.97 6.20
N LEU A 42 -0.19 -6.70 5.78
CA LEU A 42 1.04 -5.94 5.55
C LEU A 42 1.23 -4.84 6.61
N PRO A 43 2.48 -4.56 7.00
CA PRO A 43 2.76 -3.57 8.03
C PRO A 43 2.48 -2.15 7.53
N GLY A 44 1.48 -1.51 8.15
CA GLY A 44 1.18 -0.09 7.95
C GLY A 44 0.51 0.24 6.62
N ILE A 45 -0.09 -0.74 5.94
CA ILE A 45 -0.90 -0.51 4.73
C ILE A 45 -1.88 -1.68 4.52
N SER A 46 -3.04 -1.39 3.96
CA SER A 46 -3.98 -2.40 3.49
C SER A 46 -3.67 -2.91 2.07
N LEU A 47 -4.20 -4.07 1.68
CA LEU A 47 -4.09 -4.57 0.31
C LEU A 47 -4.83 -3.64 -0.68
N THR A 48 -5.96 -3.08 -0.26
CA THR A 48 -6.73 -2.09 -1.03
C THR A 48 -5.90 -0.84 -1.32
N GLU A 49 -5.18 -0.32 -0.33
CA GLU A 49 -4.29 0.83 -0.52
C GLU A 49 -3.08 0.46 -1.40
N LEU A 50 -2.49 -0.72 -1.23
CA LEU A 50 -1.39 -1.20 -2.09
C LEU A 50 -1.83 -1.30 -3.56
N ALA A 51 -3.03 -1.82 -3.80
CA ALA A 51 -3.60 -1.94 -5.15
C ALA A 51 -3.80 -0.57 -5.80
N ALA A 52 -4.17 0.46 -5.03
CA ALA A 52 -4.39 1.81 -5.55
C ALA A 52 -3.12 2.52 -6.00
N MET A 53 -1.96 2.15 -5.45
CA MET A 53 -0.66 2.72 -5.84
C MET A 53 0.16 1.82 -6.77
N THR A 54 -0.40 0.69 -7.22
CA THR A 54 0.26 -0.26 -8.12
C THR A 54 -0.60 -0.55 -9.35
N ASP A 55 -0.10 -1.34 -10.29
CA ASP A 55 -0.89 -2.00 -11.34
C ASP A 55 -1.15 -3.49 -11.03
N LEU A 56 -1.01 -3.88 -9.75
CA LEU A 56 -1.27 -5.21 -9.24
C LEU A 56 -2.68 -5.22 -8.60
N PRO A 57 -3.71 -5.79 -9.24
CA PRO A 57 -5.05 -5.83 -8.68
C PRO A 57 -5.16 -6.85 -7.52
N LEU A 58 -6.16 -6.68 -6.66
CA LEU A 58 -6.40 -7.54 -5.49
C LEU A 58 -6.52 -9.03 -5.85
N GLU A 59 -7.15 -9.33 -6.98
CA GLU A 59 -7.29 -10.70 -7.51
C GLU A 59 -5.94 -11.38 -7.77
N ASP A 60 -4.96 -10.61 -8.25
CA ASP A 60 -3.61 -11.11 -8.49
C ASP A 60 -2.79 -11.18 -7.20
N MET A 61 -3.03 -10.27 -6.25
CA MET A 61 -2.40 -10.34 -4.92
C MET A 61 -2.77 -11.61 -4.18
N ALA A 62 -3.99 -12.12 -4.35
CA ALA A 62 -4.47 -13.33 -3.68
C ALA A 62 -3.67 -14.59 -4.07
N ALA A 63 -3.03 -14.60 -5.24
CA ALA A 63 -2.18 -15.69 -5.71
C ALA A 63 -0.71 -15.55 -5.30
N LEU A 64 -0.32 -14.42 -4.71
CA LEU A 64 1.06 -14.15 -4.30
C LEU A 64 1.28 -14.44 -2.82
N PRO A 65 2.44 -15.01 -2.44
CA PRO A 65 2.78 -15.11 -1.03
C PRO A 65 3.10 -13.71 -0.47
N PRO A 66 2.87 -13.47 0.84
CA PRO A 66 3.11 -12.16 1.46
C PRO A 66 4.52 -11.60 1.22
N SER A 67 5.53 -12.45 1.13
CA SER A 67 6.92 -12.05 0.84
C SER A 67 7.09 -11.37 -0.53
N GLN A 68 6.27 -11.69 -1.53
CA GLN A 68 6.26 -10.96 -2.80
C GLN A 68 5.59 -9.60 -2.65
N LEU A 69 4.51 -9.52 -1.87
CA LEU A 69 3.83 -8.26 -1.59
C LEU A 69 4.71 -7.31 -0.78
N GLU A 70 5.54 -7.83 0.14
CA GLU A 70 6.53 -7.06 0.88
C GLU A 70 7.59 -6.42 -0.04
N LYS A 71 7.99 -7.10 -1.13
CA LYS A 71 8.89 -6.52 -2.14
C LYS A 71 8.26 -5.33 -2.83
N VAL A 72 7.00 -5.45 -3.25
CA VAL A 72 6.23 -4.34 -3.85
C VAL A 72 6.06 -3.20 -2.84
N LEU A 73 5.77 -3.53 -1.58
CA LEU A 73 5.61 -2.55 -0.51
C LEU A 73 6.89 -1.73 -0.28
N ALA A 74 8.06 -2.35 -0.33
CA ALA A 74 9.33 -1.64 -0.17
C ALA A 74 9.48 -0.52 -1.22
N ASP A 75 9.20 -0.83 -2.48
CA ASP A 75 9.26 0.14 -3.57
C ASP A 75 8.14 1.18 -3.50
N CYS A 76 6.94 0.77 -3.09
CA CYS A 76 5.84 1.68 -2.81
C CYS A 76 6.19 2.71 -1.74
N ARG A 77 6.92 2.31 -0.69
CA ARG A 77 7.39 3.22 0.38
C ARG A 77 8.39 4.25 -0.12
N GLU A 78 9.29 3.85 -1.00
CA GLU A 78 10.22 4.78 -1.65
C GLU A 78 9.50 5.79 -2.55
N VAL A 79 8.48 5.34 -3.28
CA VAL A 79 7.69 6.20 -4.19
C VAL A 79 6.73 7.11 -3.44
N ASN A 80 6.17 6.67 -2.31
CA ASN A 80 5.10 7.36 -1.57
C ASN A 80 5.48 7.75 -0.12
N PRO A 81 6.63 8.37 0.17
CA PRO A 81 7.09 8.60 1.54
C PRO A 81 6.13 9.47 2.37
N ASN A 82 5.41 10.39 1.73
CA ASN A 82 4.44 11.26 2.39
C ASN A 82 3.18 10.51 2.85
N PHE A 83 2.71 9.53 2.08
CA PHE A 83 1.55 8.71 2.44
C PHE A 83 1.85 7.88 3.69
N PHE A 84 2.94 7.12 3.68
CA PHE A 84 3.36 6.32 4.84
C PHE A 84 3.73 7.18 6.05
N GLY A 85 4.37 8.34 5.82
CA GLY A 85 4.64 9.30 6.88
C GLY A 85 3.36 9.88 7.50
N MET A 86 2.29 10.06 6.73
CA MET A 86 0.99 10.49 7.23
C MET A 86 0.32 9.37 8.05
N GLN A 87 0.28 8.13 7.53
CA GLN A 87 -0.25 6.96 8.25
C GLN A 87 0.44 6.76 9.60
N ALA A 88 1.78 6.82 9.65
CA ALA A 88 2.53 6.69 10.91
C ALA A 88 2.20 7.80 11.94
N ARG A 89 1.87 9.02 11.49
CA ARG A 89 1.40 10.09 12.39
C ARG A 89 -0.02 9.81 12.89
N LEU A 90 -0.90 9.30 12.02
CA LEU A 90 -2.27 8.92 12.40
C LEU A 90 -2.28 7.78 13.42
N GLU A 91 -1.47 6.74 13.22
CA GLU A 91 -1.32 5.63 14.17
C GLU A 91 -0.90 6.12 15.56
N LYS A 92 0.07 7.04 15.63
CA LYS A 92 0.51 7.65 16.89
C LYS A 92 -0.60 8.42 17.60
N LEU A 93 -1.39 9.19 16.85
CA LEU A 93 -2.53 9.93 17.42
C LEU A 93 -3.60 8.98 17.96
N LEU A 94 -3.90 7.90 17.23
CA LEU A 94 -4.86 6.88 17.66
C LEU A 94 -4.38 6.10 18.88
N ALA A 95 -3.09 5.77 18.96
CA ALA A 95 -2.50 5.12 20.12
C ALA A 95 -2.58 6.01 21.37
N ALA A 96 -2.27 7.31 21.23
CA ALA A 96 -2.36 8.28 22.32
C ALA A 96 -3.81 8.56 22.79
N ALA A 97 -4.81 8.40 21.92
CA ALA A 97 -6.22 8.54 22.30
C ALA A 97 -6.76 7.32 23.08
N ARG A 98 -6.06 6.19 23.04
CA ARG A 98 -6.43 4.94 23.73
C ARG A 98 -5.71 4.74 25.07
N SER A 99 -4.70 5.56 25.35
CA SER A 99 -3.95 5.61 26.62
C SER A 99 -4.60 6.57 27.60
#